data_AF-R9KNC1-F1
#
_entry.id   AF-R9KNC1-F1
#
_cell.length_a   1.000
_cell.length_b   1.000
_cell.length_c   1.000
_cell.angle_alpha   90.00
_cell.angle_beta   90.00
_cell.angle_gamma   90.00
#
_symmetry.space_group_name_H-M   'P 1'
#
loop_
_entity.id
_entity.type
_entity.pdbx_description
1 polymer ?
#
loop_
_entity_poly.entity_id
_entity_poly.type
_entity_poly.pdbx_seq_one_letter_code
_entity_poly.pdbx_strand_id
1 'polypeptide(L)'
;MPGKHKNPTIAFRPSGWQRALIEERAAMSGHYKKDFIARSCIYSNIVVVGNQVNIKRIVDALQEMQCTMKEIVRQLQSGDFSLSGDAYKEMKEDFLAMAITAVDIVNGAAYLFDKLPDTDNQHWKADLEIEQFQEMLEQDNIGE
;
A
#
# COMPACT_ATOMS: atom_id res chain seq x y z
N MET A 1 -38.16 -12.40 6.55
CA MET A 1 -36.77 -12.03 6.85
C MET A 1 -36.58 -10.56 6.47
N PRO A 2 -36.30 -9.65 7.42
CA PRO A 2 -35.92 -8.29 7.08
C PRO A 2 -34.53 -8.32 6.44
N GLY A 3 -34.31 -7.56 5.35
CA GLY A 3 -32.99 -7.44 4.72
C GLY A 3 -32.87 -7.94 3.27
N LYS A 4 -33.97 -8.23 2.57
CA LYS A 4 -33.91 -8.51 1.13
C LYS A 4 -33.73 -7.19 0.37
N HIS A 5 -32.48 -6.76 0.19
CA HIS A 5 -32.15 -5.60 -0.63
C HIS A 5 -32.64 -5.81 -2.07
N LYS A 6 -33.26 -4.78 -2.67
CA LYS A 6 -33.87 -4.85 -4.01
C LYS A 6 -32.87 -5.10 -5.14
N ASN A 7 -31.60 -4.75 -4.92
CA ASN A 7 -30.56 -4.80 -5.95
C ASN A 7 -29.49 -5.83 -5.57
N PRO A 8 -28.88 -6.53 -6.54
CA PRO A 8 -27.75 -7.41 -6.28
C PRO A 8 -26.61 -6.60 -5.66
N THR A 9 -26.16 -7.03 -4.48
CA THR A 9 -24.97 -6.46 -3.84
C THR A 9 -23.75 -6.94 -4.60
N ILE A 10 -23.15 -6.06 -5.41
CA ILE A 10 -21.83 -6.32 -5.99
C ILE A 10 -20.81 -6.08 -4.87
N ALA A 11 -20.21 -7.17 -4.37
CA ALA A 11 -19.17 -7.10 -3.36
C ALA A 11 -17.80 -7.00 -4.05
N PHE A 12 -17.10 -5.89 -3.84
CA PHE A 12 -15.67 -5.80 -4.18
C PHE A 12 -14.87 -6.70 -3.23
N ARG A 13 -14.12 -7.67 -3.79
CA ARG A 13 -13.28 -8.61 -3.04
C ARG A 13 -11.82 -8.42 -3.47
N PRO A 14 -11.07 -7.52 -2.80
CA PRO A 14 -9.66 -7.35 -3.10
C PRO A 14 -8.87 -8.60 -2.69
N SER A 15 -7.78 -8.87 -3.41
CA SER A 15 -6.76 -9.84 -2.95
C SER A 15 -6.14 -9.41 -1.62
N GLY A 16 -5.38 -10.30 -0.97
CA GLY A 16 -4.65 -9.97 0.26
C GLY A 16 -3.75 -8.74 0.09
N TRP A 17 -2.96 -8.72 -0.99
CA TRP A 17 -2.11 -7.60 -1.37
C TRP A 17 -2.90 -6.31 -1.65
N GLN A 18 -3.95 -6.37 -2.47
CA GLN A 18 -4.78 -5.20 -2.76
C GLN A 18 -5.42 -4.64 -1.49
N ARG A 19 -5.79 -5.51 -0.55
CA ARG A 19 -6.31 -5.09 0.74
C ARG A 19 -5.25 -4.35 1.56
N ALA A 20 -4.03 -4.89 1.68
CA ALA A 20 -2.93 -4.24 2.39
C ALA A 20 -2.67 -2.83 1.83
N LEU A 21 -2.58 -2.68 0.51
CA LEU A 21 -2.42 -1.37 -0.14
C LEU A 21 -3.56 -0.39 0.18
N ILE A 22 -4.82 -0.85 0.20
CA ILE A 22 -5.96 0.02 0.54
C ILE A 22 -5.90 0.47 1.99
N GLU A 23 -5.54 -0.41 2.92
CA GLU A 23 -5.41 -0.06 4.34
C GLU A 23 -4.29 0.96 4.55
N GLU A 24 -3.12 0.74 3.96
CA GLU A 24 -1.97 1.66 4.09
C GLU A 24 -2.28 3.04 3.49
N ARG A 25 -2.84 3.08 2.28
CA ARG A 25 -3.25 4.34 1.64
C ARG A 25 -4.28 5.09 2.49
N ALA A 26 -5.26 4.37 3.04
CA ALA A 26 -6.26 4.97 3.91
C ALA A 26 -5.61 5.54 5.19
N ALA A 27 -4.71 4.79 5.83
CA ALA A 27 -4.01 5.21 7.04
C ALA A 27 -3.19 6.49 6.83
N MET A 28 -2.46 6.57 5.70
CA MET A 28 -1.60 7.72 5.39
C MET A 28 -2.32 8.92 4.76
N SER A 29 -3.52 8.75 4.21
CA SER A 29 -4.29 9.84 3.56
C SER A 29 -4.72 10.98 4.50
N GLY A 30 -4.77 10.71 5.81
CA GLY A 30 -5.32 11.66 6.77
C GLY A 30 -6.86 11.74 6.78
N HIS A 31 -7.54 10.82 6.09
CA HIS A 31 -8.99 10.67 6.09
C HIS A 31 -9.41 9.39 6.83
N TYR A 32 -10.68 9.33 7.30
CA TYR A 32 -11.26 8.04 7.66
C TYR A 32 -11.36 7.16 6.41
N LYS A 33 -11.11 5.86 6.56
CA LYS A 33 -11.11 4.91 5.43
C LYS A 33 -12.31 5.02 4.49
N LYS A 34 -13.52 5.16 5.04
CA LYS A 34 -14.75 5.34 4.24
C LYS A 34 -14.72 6.62 3.38
N ASP A 35 -14.19 7.71 3.93
CA ASP A 35 -14.13 9.01 3.29
C ASP A 35 -13.00 9.04 2.26
N PHE A 36 -11.86 8.42 2.58
CA PHE A 36 -10.76 8.20 1.66
C PHE A 36 -11.22 7.45 0.40
N ILE A 37 -11.89 6.30 0.58
CA ILE A 37 -12.37 5.48 -0.53
C ILE A 37 -13.38 6.28 -1.37
N ALA A 38 -14.39 6.88 -0.73
CA ALA A 38 -15.43 7.62 -1.45
C ALA A 38 -14.86 8.80 -2.25
N ARG A 39 -14.01 9.61 -1.63
CA ARG A 39 -13.38 10.76 -2.29
C ARG A 39 -12.44 10.32 -3.40
N SER A 40 -11.61 9.30 -3.16
CA SER A 40 -10.66 8.85 -4.17
C SER A 40 -11.35 8.27 -5.40
N CYS A 41 -12.49 7.58 -5.21
CA CYS A 41 -13.33 7.13 -6.32
C CYS A 41 -13.93 8.29 -7.11
N ILE A 42 -14.47 9.33 -6.44
CA ILE A 42 -15.10 10.48 -7.10
C ILE A 42 -14.11 11.23 -7.99
N TYR A 43 -12.90 11.46 -7.49
CA TYR A 43 -11.88 12.24 -8.22
C TYR A 43 -10.98 11.38 -9.12
N SER A 44 -11.15 10.05 -9.11
CA SER A 44 -10.24 9.10 -9.77
C SER A 44 -8.76 9.38 -9.44
N ASN A 45 -8.51 9.85 -8.22
CA ASN A 45 -7.20 10.24 -7.71
C ASN A 45 -7.17 10.04 -6.19
N ILE A 46 -6.01 9.73 -5.63
CA ILE A 46 -5.83 9.64 -4.17
C ILE A 46 -6.04 11.03 -3.55
N VAL A 47 -6.97 11.13 -2.59
CA VAL A 47 -7.27 12.38 -1.90
C VAL A 47 -6.65 12.38 -0.50
N VAL A 48 -6.00 13.48 -0.15
CA VAL A 48 -5.21 13.61 1.08
C VAL A 48 -5.48 14.93 1.81
N VAL A 49 -5.20 14.97 3.11
CA VAL A 49 -5.28 16.22 3.89
C VAL A 49 -3.88 16.65 4.31
N GLY A 50 -3.44 17.80 3.79
CA GLY A 50 -2.22 18.46 4.22
C GLY A 50 -2.41 19.15 5.58
N ASN A 51 -2.25 18.41 6.67
CA ASN A 51 -2.09 19.00 8.00
C ASN A 51 -0.80 18.47 8.65
N GLN A 52 -0.25 19.21 9.60
CA GLN A 52 1.02 18.84 10.25
C GLN A 52 0.94 17.47 10.94
N VAL A 53 -0.24 17.08 11.46
CA VAL A 53 -0.47 15.79 12.11
C VAL A 53 -0.34 14.63 11.12
N ASN A 54 -0.86 14.78 9.91
CA ASN A 54 -0.86 13.77 8.85
C ASN A 54 0.53 13.64 8.25
N ILE A 55 1.20 14.77 7.99
CA ILE A 55 2.60 14.77 7.56
C ILE A 55 3.48 14.09 8.61
N LYS A 56 3.26 14.40 9.89
CA LYS A 56 3.99 13.75 10.98
C LYS A 56 3.77 12.24 10.99
N ARG A 57 2.55 11.74 10.79
CA ARG A 57 2.28 10.29 10.70
C ARG A 57 3.08 9.61 9.60
N ILE A 58 3.16 10.22 8.42
CA ILE A 58 3.95 9.68 7.29
C ILE A 58 5.43 9.67 7.66
N VAL A 59 5.95 10.77 8.23
CA VAL A 59 7.35 10.87 8.66
C VAL A 59 7.67 9.84 9.74
N ASP A 60 6.83 9.71 10.75
CA ASP A 60 7.00 8.76 11.87
C ASP A 60 7.00 7.31 11.35
N ALA A 61 6.08 6.95 10.44
CA ALA A 61 6.04 5.61 9.83
C ALA A 61 7.29 5.30 8.99
N LEU A 62 7.76 6.26 8.18
CA LEU A 62 8.99 6.10 7.41
C LEU A 62 10.24 6.02 8.30
N GLN A 63 10.26 6.75 9.41
CA GLN A 63 11.33 6.65 10.41
C GLN A 63 11.33 5.30 11.11
N GLU A 64 10.17 4.77 11.47
CA GLU A 64 10.02 3.44 12.05
C GLU A 64 10.52 2.37 11.07
N MET A 65 10.10 2.42 9.81
CA MET A 65 10.62 1.54 8.76
C MET A 65 12.14 1.63 8.64
N GLN A 66 12.71 2.84 8.62
CA GLN A 66 14.15 3.02 8.57
C GLN A 66 14.87 2.41 9.78
N CYS A 67 14.32 2.58 10.98
CA CYS A 67 14.87 1.99 12.21
C CYS A 67 14.85 0.46 12.14
N THR A 68 13.72 -0.12 11.73
CA THR A 68 13.58 -1.57 11.56
C THR A 68 14.58 -2.11 10.54
N MET A 69 14.73 -1.45 9.39
CA MET A 69 15.72 -1.84 8.37
C MET A 69 17.17 -1.78 8.91
N LYS A 70 17.52 -0.76 9.69
CA LYS A 70 18.86 -0.65 10.31
C LYS A 70 19.13 -1.80 11.27
N GLU A 71 18.14 -2.18 12.07
CA GLU A 71 18.28 -3.30 13.01
C GLU A 71 18.43 -4.63 12.28
N ILE A 72 17.66 -4.85 11.20
CA ILE A 72 17.81 -6.03 10.33
C ILE A 72 19.23 -6.11 9.77
N VAL A 73 19.76 -5.00 9.24
CA VAL A 73 21.13 -4.95 8.71
C VAL A 73 22.16 -5.26 9.80
N ARG A 74 21.96 -4.74 11.02
CA ARG A 74 22.84 -4.99 12.17
C ARG A 74 22.84 -6.46 12.58
N GLN A 75 21.67 -7.10 12.62
CA GLN A 75 21.54 -8.52 12.94
C GLN A 75 22.13 -9.41 11.84
N LEU A 76 21.98 -9.02 10.57
CA LEU A 76 22.62 -9.70 9.45
C LEU A 76 24.15 -9.66 9.55
N GLN A 77 24.71 -8.51 9.97
CA GLN A 77 26.14 -8.35 10.18
C GLN A 77 26.68 -9.12 11.39
N SER A 78 25.88 -9.29 12.45
CA SER A 78 26.28 -10.07 13.63
C SER A 78 26.13 -11.59 13.42
N GLY A 79 25.43 -12.01 12.36
CA GLY A 79 25.11 -13.43 12.11
C GLY A 79 23.96 -13.96 12.96
N ASP A 80 23.30 -13.10 13.74
CA ASP A 80 22.18 -13.47 14.63
C ASP A 80 20.81 -13.29 13.96
N PHE A 81 20.77 -12.86 12.69
CA PHE A 81 19.52 -12.71 11.97
C PHE A 81 18.91 -14.08 11.63
N SER A 82 17.81 -14.40 12.29
CA SER A 82 17.01 -15.60 12.02
C SER A 82 15.56 -15.17 11.79
N LEU A 83 15.08 -15.37 10.56
CA LEU A 83 13.72 -15.09 10.15
C LEU A 83 13.23 -16.27 9.29
N SER A 84 12.00 -16.72 9.52
CA SER A 84 11.41 -17.75 8.66
C SER A 84 11.18 -17.18 7.25
N GLY A 85 11.15 -18.05 6.24
CA GLY A 85 10.91 -17.63 4.85
C GLY A 85 9.59 -16.86 4.70
N ASP A 86 8.54 -17.31 5.39
CA ASP A 86 7.22 -16.66 5.38
C ASP A 86 7.25 -15.26 6.01
N ALA A 87 7.89 -15.11 7.18
CA ALA A 87 8.00 -13.82 7.85
C ALA A 87 8.91 -12.84 7.08
N TYR A 88 9.90 -13.35 6.34
CA TYR A 88 10.70 -12.53 5.44
C TYR A 88 9.87 -12.00 4.26
N LYS A 89 9.02 -12.86 3.69
CA LYS A 89 8.11 -12.49 2.61
C LYS A 89 7.11 -11.43 3.06
N GLU A 90 6.47 -11.61 4.20
CA GLU A 90 5.53 -10.65 4.79
C GLU A 90 6.21 -9.28 5.02
N MET A 91 7.39 -9.28 5.64
CA MET A 91 8.17 -8.06 5.86
C MET A 91 8.56 -7.34 4.55
N LYS A 92 8.93 -8.11 3.50
CA LYS A 92 9.22 -7.55 2.18
C LYS A 92 7.98 -6.90 1.58
N GLU A 93 6.83 -7.57 1.66
CA GLU A 93 5.55 -7.07 1.16
C GLU A 93 5.13 -5.79 1.91
N ASP A 94 5.24 -5.76 3.23
CA ASP A 94 4.89 -4.60 4.06
C ASP A 94 5.75 -3.38 3.76
N PHE A 95 7.07 -3.54 3.67
CA PHE A 95 7.98 -2.44 3.31
C PHE A 95 7.73 -1.92 1.89
N LEU A 96 7.47 -2.83 0.95
CA LEU A 96 7.13 -2.45 -0.41
C LEU A 96 5.80 -1.69 -0.45
N ALA A 97 4.77 -2.17 0.26
CA ALA A 97 3.48 -1.50 0.35
C ALA A 97 3.61 -0.10 0.96
N MET A 98 4.42 0.07 2.00
CA MET A 98 4.69 1.37 2.62
C MET A 98 5.40 2.33 1.65
N ALA A 99 6.44 1.86 0.96
CA ALA A 99 7.19 2.69 0.00
C ALA A 99 6.31 3.14 -1.18
N ILE A 100 5.55 2.21 -1.77
CA ILE A 100 4.58 2.51 -2.84
C ILE A 100 3.56 3.53 -2.33
N THR A 101 3.02 3.31 -1.13
CA THR A 101 2.01 4.21 -0.56
C THR A 101 2.56 5.59 -0.29
N ALA A 102 3.80 5.73 0.20
CA ALA A 102 4.42 7.03 0.41
C ALA A 102 4.53 7.82 -0.91
N VAL A 103 4.98 7.18 -1.99
CA VAL A 103 5.04 7.78 -3.33
C VAL A 103 3.64 8.19 -3.81
N ASP A 104 2.66 7.32 -3.62
CA ASP A 104 1.26 7.55 -4.01
C ASP A 104 0.60 8.70 -3.28
N ILE A 105 0.86 8.82 -1.98
CA ILE A 105 0.34 9.90 -1.16
C ILE A 105 0.98 11.23 -1.56
N VAL A 106 2.29 11.25 -1.81
CA VAL A 106 2.99 12.46 -2.29
C VAL A 106 2.49 12.87 -3.68
N ASN A 107 2.28 11.91 -4.58
CA ASN A 107 1.73 12.18 -5.91
C ASN A 107 0.26 12.67 -5.84
N GLY A 108 -0.56 11.99 -5.03
CA GLY A 108 -1.95 12.37 -4.78
C GLY A 108 -2.09 13.74 -4.13
N ALA A 109 -1.10 14.17 -3.34
CA ALA A 109 -1.02 15.50 -2.73
C ALA A 109 -0.71 16.63 -3.72
N ALA A 110 -0.40 16.35 -4.99
CA ALA A 110 0.04 17.37 -5.95
C ALA A 110 -0.91 18.57 -6.05
N TYR A 111 -2.23 18.34 -5.95
CA TYR A 111 -3.23 19.41 -6.01
C TYR A 111 -3.15 20.40 -4.83
N LEU A 112 -2.56 20.00 -3.70
CA LEU A 112 -2.33 20.91 -2.56
C LEU A 112 -1.22 21.94 -2.84
N PHE A 113 -0.45 21.72 -3.90
CA PHE A 113 0.68 22.57 -4.30
C PHE A 113 0.50 23.16 -5.71
N ASP A 114 -0.74 23.24 -6.19
CA ASP A 114 -1.09 23.72 -7.54
C ASP A 114 -0.37 22.94 -8.67
N LYS A 115 -0.08 21.65 -8.43
CA LYS A 115 0.52 20.74 -9.40
C LYS A 115 -0.48 19.68 -9.84
N LEU A 116 -0.28 19.16 -11.05
CA LEU A 116 -0.97 17.96 -11.51
C LEU A 116 -0.25 16.72 -10.98
N PRO A 117 -1.00 15.66 -10.58
CA PRO A 117 -0.39 14.39 -10.25
C PRO A 117 0.30 13.82 -11.50
N ASP A 118 1.47 13.22 -11.30
CA ASP A 118 2.16 12.48 -12.34
C ASP A 118 1.29 11.28 -12.75
N THR A 119 0.93 11.23 -14.03
CA THR A 119 0.03 10.24 -14.61
C THR A 119 0.78 8.95 -14.98
N ASP A 120 2.11 9.03 -15.13
CA ASP A 120 2.97 7.88 -15.47
C ASP A 120 3.22 6.95 -14.25
N ASN A 121 2.87 7.41 -13.04
CA ASN A 121 2.92 6.62 -11.82
C ASN A 121 1.93 5.43 -11.77
N GLN A 122 1.12 5.24 -12.81
CA GLN A 122 0.27 4.05 -12.98
C GLN A 122 1.00 2.90 -13.70
N HIS A 123 1.97 3.21 -14.58
CA HIS A 123 2.60 2.20 -15.44
C HIS A 123 3.50 1.24 -14.67
N TRP A 124 4.42 1.74 -13.84
CA TRP A 124 5.31 0.88 -13.06
C TRP A 124 4.56 0.00 -12.03
N LYS A 125 3.37 0.41 -11.59
CA LYS A 125 2.53 -0.41 -10.70
C LYS A 125 1.86 -1.54 -11.45
N ALA A 126 1.44 -1.29 -12.69
CA ALA A 126 0.93 -2.35 -13.56
C ALA A 126 2.04 -3.37 -13.84
N ASP A 127 3.28 -2.92 -14.06
CA ASP A 127 4.43 -3.80 -14.22
C ASP A 127 4.73 -4.62 -12.95
N LEU A 128 4.65 -4.00 -11.76
CA LEU A 128 4.82 -4.70 -10.48
C LEU A 128 3.70 -5.72 -10.20
N GLU A 129 2.45 -5.37 -10.52
CA GLU A 129 1.31 -6.29 -10.43
C GLU A 129 1.46 -7.43 -11.44
N ILE A 130 1.93 -7.15 -12.67
CA ILE A 130 2.22 -8.15 -13.70
C ILE A 130 3.37 -9.07 -13.25
N GLU A 131 4.45 -8.56 -12.68
CA GLU A 131 5.55 -9.37 -12.13
C GLU A 131 5.07 -10.25 -10.97
N GLN A 132 4.24 -9.73 -10.05
CA GLN A 132 3.64 -10.53 -8.98
C GLN A 132 2.68 -11.60 -9.53
N PHE A 133 1.89 -11.28 -10.55
CA PHE A 133 1.05 -12.26 -11.25
C PHE A 133 1.89 -13.31 -12.00
N GLN A 134 3.02 -12.93 -12.60
CA GLN A 134 3.96 -13.83 -13.26
C GLN A 134 4.64 -14.76 -12.25
N GLU A 135 5.15 -14.24 -11.12
CA GLU A 135 5.73 -15.06 -10.05
C GLU A 135 4.71 -16.05 -9.44
N MET A 136 3.45 -15.65 -9.28
CA MET A 136 2.38 -16.56 -8.83
C MET A 136 2.10 -17.68 -9.84
N LEU A 137 2.08 -17.37 -11.15
CA LEU A 137 1.89 -18.36 -12.19
C LEU A 137 3.10 -19.29 -12.35
N GLU A 138 4.32 -18.81 -12.06
CA GLU A 138 5.53 -19.64 -12.06
C GLU A 138 5.59 -20.58 -10.85
N GLN A 139 5.10 -20.17 -9.68
CA GLN A 139 5.03 -21.03 -8.48
C GLN A 139 4.00 -22.16 -8.61
N ASP A 140 2.90 -21.95 -9.32
CA ASP A 140 1.90 -23.00 -9.61
C ASP A 140 2.41 -24.04 -10.65
N ASN A 141 3.39 -23.69 -11.48
CA ASN A 141 3.97 -24.57 -12.51
C ASN A 141 5.13 -25.46 -12.02
N ILE A 142 5.57 -25.29 -10.77
CA ILE A 142 6.65 -26.11 -10.15
C ILE A 142 6.03 -27.22 -9.26
N GLY A 143 4.70 -27.29 -9.19
CA GLY A 143 3.93 -28.24 -8.38
C GLY A 143 3.30 -29.43 -9.12
N GLU A 144 3.67 -29.71 -10.38
CA GLU A 144 3.32 -30.96 -11.09
C GLU A 144 4.55 -31.82 -11.42
#